data_AF-M1UQR8-F1
#
_entry.id   AF-M1UQR8-F1
#
_cell.length_a   1.000
_cell.length_b   1.000
_cell.length_c   1.000
_cell.angle_alpha   90.00
_cell.angle_beta   90.00
_cell.angle_gamma   90.00
#
_symmetry.space_group_name_H-M   'P 1'
#
loop_
_entity.id
_entity.type
_entity.pdbx_description
1 polymer ?
#
loop_
_entity_poly.entity_id
_entity_poly.type
_entity_poly.pdbx_seq_one_letter_code
_entity_poly.pdbx_strand_id
1 'polypeptide(L)'
;MEAARKASGVKAQPTFKEPRWLGAAPSGARLDVYTQKSNERVRKVPFPANRGYLLVGNGQGKATAVDIVLADASDVGALHAAVAFHREHRKFYLIDLGAGATRVRGQQVEPLKPLVIAEGSRIEFGSSSQYVRLRLGGAPERQSPAESTAAAPVPGQVRARHILIKHRDVRNPVSKRTGQPVSISRDEARAVIESLRQHILSGEASFEEVARIESDCNSYKRGGDLGWFDYTTMQEPFARVAFLELKHTGDISDVVETSSGFHLIQLLGRRCPEQQASPASGITGGDTDATQSNATRAPDDVFYVRHILLKHTGSRNPSDLKGHPIVRSKAEARALLSKFQKTIQSGLVSFEQLALQHSDCKSSRYGGRIRPFGPGEMHAEFERAVRNLEPGQLSGIVETPSGLHLIELLARGDDVWRMAKAGSQETPAFNGSV
;
A
#
# COMPACT_ATOMS: atom_id res chain seq x y z
N MET A 1 -24.73 55.90 -34.96
CA MET A 1 -23.45 55.47 -34.36
C MET A 1 -23.74 54.48 -33.25
N GLU A 2 -24.23 53.29 -33.63
CA GLU A 2 -24.76 52.30 -32.69
C GLU A 2 -24.10 50.95 -32.98
N ALA A 3 -22.83 50.85 -32.60
CA ALA A 3 -22.05 49.62 -32.71
C ALA A 3 -20.92 49.62 -31.67
N ALA A 4 -21.27 49.48 -30.39
CA ALA A 4 -20.31 49.09 -29.34
C ALA A 4 -21.01 48.64 -28.04
N ARG A 5 -21.83 47.58 -28.09
CA ARG A 5 -22.26 46.85 -26.89
C ARG A 5 -22.43 45.35 -27.19
N LYS A 6 -21.32 44.66 -27.44
CA LYS A 6 -21.25 43.19 -27.42
C LYS A 6 -19.88 42.74 -26.93
N ALA A 7 -19.73 42.60 -25.62
CA ALA A 7 -18.85 41.64 -24.94
C ALA A 7 -19.02 41.76 -23.41
N SER A 8 -20.22 41.47 -22.91
CA SER A 8 -20.38 41.07 -21.52
C SER A 8 -21.40 39.94 -21.50
N GLY A 9 -20.99 38.79 -22.04
CA GLY A 9 -21.66 37.53 -21.78
C GLY A 9 -21.42 37.18 -20.31
N VAL A 10 -22.23 37.77 -19.42
CA VAL A 10 -22.33 37.31 -18.04
C VAL A 10 -22.91 35.90 -18.15
N LYS A 11 -22.03 34.88 -18.17
CA LYS A 11 -22.45 33.50 -17.97
C LYS A 11 -23.29 33.51 -16.70
N ALA A 12 -24.56 33.12 -16.81
CA ALA A 12 -25.45 32.99 -15.67
C ALA A 12 -24.70 32.21 -14.58
N GLN A 13 -24.60 32.79 -13.38
CA GLN A 13 -23.88 32.14 -12.30
C GLN A 13 -24.51 30.76 -12.05
N PRO A 14 -23.72 29.68 -12.03
CA PRO A 14 -24.25 28.36 -11.73
C PRO A 14 -24.88 28.41 -10.34
N THR A 15 -26.12 27.91 -10.24
CA THR A 15 -26.84 27.78 -8.97
C THR A 15 -27.02 26.30 -8.67
N PHE A 16 -26.64 25.87 -7.47
CA PHE A 16 -26.93 24.51 -7.02
C PHE A 16 -28.39 24.46 -6.55
N LYS A 17 -29.26 23.85 -7.35
CA LYS A 17 -30.63 23.53 -6.91
C LYS A 17 -30.59 22.23 -6.15
N GLU A 18 -31.00 22.27 -4.89
CA GLU A 18 -31.03 21.09 -4.01
C GLU A 18 -31.86 19.97 -4.66
N PRO A 19 -31.24 18.81 -4.96
CA PRO A 19 -31.97 17.71 -5.56
C PRO A 19 -32.97 17.12 -4.56
N ARG A 20 -34.17 16.73 -5.04
CA ARG A 20 -35.21 16.13 -4.18
C ARG A 20 -34.79 14.81 -3.50
N TRP A 21 -33.80 14.12 -4.07
CA TRP A 21 -33.27 12.85 -3.57
C TRP A 21 -32.25 13.01 -2.43
N LEU A 22 -31.91 14.25 -2.07
CA LEU A 22 -30.90 14.54 -1.06
C LEU A 22 -31.33 14.01 0.32
N GLY A 23 -30.41 13.39 1.04
CA GLY A 23 -30.61 12.92 2.40
C GLY A 23 -29.57 13.48 3.36
N ALA A 24 -29.81 13.38 4.67
CA ALA A 24 -28.78 13.66 5.66
C ALA A 24 -27.59 12.71 5.46
N ALA A 25 -26.38 13.28 5.43
CA ALA A 25 -25.17 12.48 5.31
C ALA A 25 -24.97 11.62 6.57
N PRO A 26 -24.35 10.43 6.46
CA PRO A 26 -24.03 9.59 7.61
C PRO A 26 -23.21 10.34 8.66
N SER A 27 -23.40 9.98 9.94
CA SER A 27 -22.67 10.61 11.05
C SER A 27 -21.16 10.53 10.84
N GLY A 28 -20.48 11.66 11.05
CA GLY A 28 -19.03 11.82 10.89
C GLY A 28 -18.51 11.79 9.45
N ALA A 29 -19.39 11.73 8.43
CA ALA A 29 -18.99 11.94 7.05
C ALA A 29 -18.39 13.35 6.88
N ARG A 30 -17.30 13.45 6.12
CA ARG A 30 -16.60 14.71 5.87
C ARG A 30 -15.79 14.67 4.58
N LEU A 31 -15.38 15.84 4.13
CA LEU A 31 -14.41 16.04 3.07
C LEU A 31 -13.08 16.49 3.70
N ASP A 32 -12.03 15.70 3.53
CA ASP A 32 -10.67 16.06 3.93
C ASP A 32 -9.98 16.75 2.74
N VAL A 33 -9.46 17.96 2.94
CA VAL A 33 -8.75 18.76 1.93
C VAL A 33 -7.24 18.55 2.11
N TYR A 34 -6.52 18.35 1.00
CA TYR A 34 -5.10 18.07 0.96
C TYR A 34 -4.37 19.01 0.00
N THR A 35 -3.07 19.22 0.20
CA THR A 35 -2.21 19.87 -0.80
C THR A 35 -1.78 18.86 -1.86
N GLN A 36 -1.66 19.28 -3.12
CA GLN A 36 -1.09 18.46 -4.18
C GLN A 36 0.43 18.28 -4.01
N LYS A 37 1.13 19.30 -3.51
CA LYS A 37 2.60 19.33 -3.40
C LYS A 37 3.14 18.42 -2.28
N SER A 38 2.59 18.50 -1.08
CA SER A 38 3.04 17.70 0.08
C SER A 38 2.15 16.49 0.37
N ASN A 39 0.97 16.39 -0.27
CA ASN A 39 -0.02 15.34 -0.01
C ASN A 39 -0.46 15.31 1.47
N GLU A 40 -0.32 16.43 2.16
CA GLU A 40 -0.71 16.61 3.57
C GLU A 40 -2.13 17.13 3.67
N ARG A 41 -2.87 16.65 4.67
CA ARG A 41 -4.23 17.10 4.94
C ARG A 41 -4.18 18.47 5.63
N VAL A 42 -4.75 19.48 4.98
CA VAL A 42 -4.80 20.85 5.49
C VAL A 42 -6.11 21.18 6.22
N ARG A 43 -7.22 20.53 5.85
CA ARG A 43 -8.54 20.86 6.43
C ARG A 43 -9.47 19.66 6.48
N LYS A 44 -10.35 19.61 7.49
CA LYS A 44 -11.46 18.67 7.61
C LYS A 44 -12.77 19.45 7.50
N VAL A 45 -13.66 19.08 6.59
CA VAL A 45 -14.91 19.78 6.32
C VAL A 45 -16.08 18.81 6.52
N PRO A 46 -16.70 18.77 7.71
CA PRO A 46 -17.81 17.86 8.00
C PRO A 46 -19.07 18.25 7.24
N PHE A 47 -19.91 17.27 6.92
CA PHE A 47 -21.26 17.56 6.40
C PHE A 47 -22.13 18.12 7.53
N PRO A 48 -22.86 19.23 7.31
CA PRO A 48 -23.78 19.76 8.32
C PRO A 48 -24.91 18.77 8.62
N ALA A 49 -25.35 18.70 9.88
CA ALA A 49 -26.39 17.76 10.32
C ALA A 49 -27.70 17.88 9.52
N ASN A 50 -28.05 19.10 9.10
CA ASN A 50 -29.29 19.40 8.38
C ASN A 50 -29.08 19.56 6.86
N ARG A 51 -27.86 19.33 6.36
CA ARG A 51 -27.52 19.56 4.94
C ARG A 51 -26.62 18.45 4.41
N GLY A 52 -27.21 17.59 3.58
CA GLY A 52 -26.54 16.44 2.97
C GLY A 52 -25.55 16.76 1.84
N TYR A 53 -25.14 18.01 1.67
CA TYR A 53 -24.19 18.39 0.65
C TYR A 53 -23.17 19.43 1.13
N LEU A 54 -22.05 19.47 0.43
CA LEU A 54 -21.00 20.47 0.53
C LEU A 54 -20.73 21.07 -0.85
N LEU A 55 -20.52 22.38 -0.88
CA LEU A 55 -20.23 23.14 -2.10
C LEU A 55 -18.74 23.52 -2.17
N VAL A 56 -18.18 23.40 -3.37
CA VAL A 56 -16.78 23.74 -3.67
C VAL A 56 -16.77 24.88 -4.69
N GLY A 57 -15.92 25.89 -4.49
CA GLY A 57 -15.74 27.00 -5.42
C GLY A 57 -14.58 27.91 -5.01
N ASN A 58 -14.39 29.03 -5.72
CA ASN A 58 -13.29 29.96 -5.47
C ASN A 58 -13.59 31.02 -4.39
N GLY A 59 -14.81 31.03 -3.83
CA GLY A 59 -15.24 31.99 -2.81
C GLY A 59 -15.56 33.40 -3.34
N GLN A 60 -15.46 33.63 -4.65
CA GLN A 60 -15.78 34.91 -5.29
C GLN A 60 -17.21 34.88 -5.86
N GLY A 61 -18.18 35.44 -5.13
CA GLY A 61 -19.56 35.56 -5.61
C GLY A 61 -20.54 35.91 -4.50
N LYS A 62 -21.46 36.85 -4.74
CA LYS A 62 -22.44 37.31 -3.74
C LYS A 62 -23.60 36.33 -3.47
N ALA A 63 -23.77 35.29 -4.29
CA ALA A 63 -25.03 34.53 -4.35
C ALA A 63 -25.01 33.17 -3.66
N THR A 64 -23.86 32.59 -3.30
CA THR A 64 -23.84 31.27 -2.64
C THR A 64 -22.57 31.10 -1.81
N ALA A 65 -22.73 30.92 -0.50
CA ALA A 65 -21.62 30.54 0.37
C ALA A 65 -21.14 29.13 -0.01
N VAL A 66 -19.86 28.98 -0.30
CA VAL A 66 -19.21 27.69 -0.54
C VAL A 66 -18.54 27.20 0.74
N ASP A 67 -18.49 25.89 0.92
CA ASP A 67 -17.92 25.27 2.12
C ASP A 67 -16.42 25.00 1.98
N ILE A 68 -15.98 24.76 0.75
CA ILE A 68 -14.59 24.56 0.39
C ILE A 68 -14.19 25.64 -0.61
N VAL A 69 -13.40 26.60 -0.12
CA VAL A 69 -12.82 27.68 -0.92
C VAL A 69 -11.48 27.23 -1.50
N LEU A 70 -11.36 27.26 -2.83
CA LEU A 70 -10.16 27.00 -3.63
C LEU A 70 -9.83 28.24 -4.48
N ALA A 71 -9.21 29.25 -3.85
CA ALA A 71 -8.98 30.56 -4.47
C ALA A 71 -7.70 30.62 -5.33
N ASP A 72 -6.91 29.55 -5.34
CA ASP A 72 -5.59 29.48 -5.96
C ASP A 72 -5.62 29.10 -7.45
N ALA A 73 -6.80 28.79 -7.99
CA ALA A 73 -6.99 28.34 -9.35
C ALA A 73 -7.97 29.21 -10.13
N SER A 74 -7.53 29.74 -11.27
CA SER A 74 -8.34 30.62 -12.14
C SER A 74 -9.44 29.87 -12.89
N ASP A 75 -9.32 28.55 -13.04
CA ASP A 75 -10.31 27.67 -13.65
C ASP A 75 -11.32 27.10 -12.64
N VAL A 76 -11.20 27.45 -11.36
CA VAL A 76 -12.24 27.21 -10.36
C VAL A 76 -13.22 28.39 -10.36
N GLY A 77 -14.47 28.13 -10.74
CA GLY A 77 -15.54 29.13 -10.72
C GLY A 77 -16.04 29.48 -9.32
N ALA A 78 -16.88 30.52 -9.24
CA ALA A 78 -17.59 30.96 -8.02
C ALA A 78 -18.25 29.80 -7.26
N LEU A 79 -18.94 28.95 -8.02
CA LEU A 79 -19.50 27.69 -7.60
C LEU A 79 -19.08 26.65 -8.65
N HIS A 80 -18.26 25.67 -8.26
CA HIS A 80 -17.57 24.76 -9.18
C HIS A 80 -18.17 23.35 -9.13
N ALA A 81 -18.35 22.79 -7.95
CA ALA A 81 -18.87 21.44 -7.77
C ALA A 81 -19.66 21.29 -6.48
N ALA A 82 -20.53 20.29 -6.44
CA ALA A 82 -21.24 19.86 -5.24
C ALA A 82 -20.94 18.40 -4.96
N VAL A 83 -20.69 18.08 -3.69
CA VAL A 83 -20.70 16.69 -3.19
C VAL A 83 -21.96 16.51 -2.36
N ALA A 84 -22.83 15.59 -2.77
CA ALA A 84 -24.15 15.39 -2.20
C ALA A 84 -24.41 13.93 -1.83
N PHE A 85 -25.11 13.69 -0.72
CA PHE A 85 -25.51 12.37 -0.27
C PHE A 85 -26.93 12.04 -0.74
N HIS A 86 -27.10 10.87 -1.34
CA HIS A 86 -28.39 10.38 -1.81
C HIS A 86 -29.07 9.52 -0.75
N ARG A 87 -30.29 9.90 -0.33
CA ARG A 87 -31.02 9.24 0.76
C ARG A 87 -31.31 7.76 0.49
N GLU A 88 -31.87 7.46 -0.68
CA GLU A 88 -32.32 6.11 -1.02
C GLU A 88 -31.16 5.18 -1.41
N HIS A 89 -30.27 5.63 -2.30
CA HIS A 89 -29.10 4.85 -2.70
C HIS A 89 -27.99 4.76 -1.65
N ARG A 90 -28.05 5.58 -0.58
CA ARG A 90 -27.05 5.68 0.48
C ARG A 90 -25.61 5.86 -0.04
N LYS A 91 -25.45 6.63 -1.11
CA LYS A 91 -24.18 6.89 -1.80
C LYS A 91 -23.90 8.39 -1.91
N PHE A 92 -22.63 8.73 -2.02
CA PHE A 92 -22.20 10.09 -2.33
C PHE A 92 -22.09 10.27 -3.83
N TYR A 93 -22.54 11.42 -4.31
CA TYR A 93 -22.47 11.86 -5.68
C TYR A 93 -21.67 13.14 -5.77
N LEU A 94 -20.77 13.22 -6.73
CA LEU A 94 -20.08 14.42 -7.14
C LEU A 94 -20.76 14.97 -8.39
N ILE A 95 -21.05 16.27 -8.39
CA ILE A 95 -21.68 16.96 -9.51
C ILE A 95 -20.79 18.15 -9.86
N ASP A 96 -20.21 18.14 -11.06
CA ASP A 96 -19.58 19.33 -11.63
C ASP A 96 -20.68 20.31 -12.06
N LEU A 97 -20.66 21.53 -11.54
CA LEU A 97 -21.74 22.51 -11.72
C LEU A 97 -21.57 23.37 -12.99
N GLY A 98 -20.94 22.80 -14.02
CA GLY A 98 -20.74 23.46 -15.32
C GLY A 98 -19.39 24.14 -15.48
N ALA A 99 -18.44 23.86 -14.57
CA ALA A 99 -17.06 24.34 -14.68
C ALA A 99 -16.23 23.46 -15.61
N GLY A 100 -16.55 22.16 -15.69
CA GLY A 100 -15.93 21.19 -16.60
C GLY A 100 -14.49 20.86 -16.29
N ALA A 101 -13.95 21.27 -15.15
CA ALA A 101 -12.57 21.00 -14.74
C ALA A 101 -12.48 20.08 -13.51
N THR A 102 -13.59 19.49 -13.07
CA THR A 102 -13.58 18.49 -12.00
C THR A 102 -13.05 17.15 -12.51
N ARG A 103 -12.11 16.54 -11.78
CA ARG A 103 -11.57 15.21 -12.07
C ARG A 103 -11.67 14.30 -10.85
N VAL A 104 -11.93 13.02 -11.09
CA VAL A 104 -11.87 11.96 -10.08
C VAL A 104 -10.96 10.86 -10.59
N ARG A 105 -9.93 10.50 -9.82
CA ARG A 105 -8.92 9.48 -10.22
C ARG A 105 -8.32 9.74 -11.62
N GLY A 106 -8.08 11.01 -11.95
CA GLY A 106 -7.54 11.45 -13.25
C GLY A 106 -8.56 11.46 -14.41
N GLN A 107 -9.79 10.98 -14.21
CA GLN A 107 -10.85 11.04 -15.22
C GLN A 107 -11.70 12.31 -15.04
N GLN A 108 -11.98 13.01 -16.14
CA GLN A 108 -12.83 14.20 -16.13
C GLN A 108 -14.29 13.81 -15.86
N VAL A 109 -14.92 14.52 -14.93
CA VAL A 109 -16.34 14.34 -14.61
C VAL A 109 -17.18 15.08 -15.64
N GLU A 110 -18.19 14.42 -16.19
CA GLU A 110 -19.13 15.07 -17.11
C GLU A 110 -19.91 16.18 -16.39
N PRO A 111 -19.93 17.41 -16.92
CA PRO A 111 -20.69 18.52 -16.34
C PRO A 111 -22.17 18.19 -16.13
N LEU A 112 -22.71 18.60 -14.98
CA LEU A 112 -24.12 18.43 -14.58
C LEU A 112 -24.60 16.98 -14.48
N LYS A 113 -23.71 16.00 -14.58
CA LYS A 113 -24.04 14.58 -14.43
C LYS A 113 -23.50 14.05 -13.09
N PRO A 114 -24.38 13.58 -12.18
CA PRO A 114 -23.94 13.02 -10.91
C PRO A 114 -23.07 11.77 -11.09
N LEU A 115 -21.85 11.81 -10.56
CA LEU A 115 -20.92 10.69 -10.52
C LEU A 115 -20.87 10.10 -9.11
N VAL A 116 -21.06 8.78 -8.98
CA VAL A 116 -20.91 8.10 -7.69
C VAL A 116 -19.44 8.16 -7.23
N ILE A 117 -19.22 8.60 -6.00
CA ILE A 117 -17.90 8.62 -5.36
C ILE A 117 -17.88 7.73 -4.11
N ALA A 118 -16.77 7.03 -3.91
CA ALA A 118 -16.53 6.16 -2.77
C ALA A 118 -15.65 6.84 -1.71
N GLU A 119 -15.58 6.26 -0.53
CA GLU A 119 -14.63 6.68 0.49
C GLU A 119 -13.19 6.66 -0.06
N GLY A 120 -12.41 7.69 0.29
CA GLY A 120 -11.03 7.84 -0.16
C GLY A 120 -10.86 8.35 -1.59
N SER A 121 -11.94 8.47 -2.38
CA SER A 121 -11.87 9.02 -3.74
C SER A 121 -11.19 10.39 -3.76
N ARG A 122 -10.09 10.50 -4.51
CA ARG A 122 -9.38 11.76 -4.78
C ARG A 122 -10.15 12.55 -5.84
N ILE A 123 -10.59 13.73 -5.45
CA ILE A 123 -11.35 14.68 -6.26
C ILE A 123 -10.49 15.93 -6.46
N GLU A 124 -10.21 16.26 -7.71
CA GLU A 124 -9.41 17.41 -8.11
C GLU A 124 -10.32 18.42 -8.83
N PHE A 125 -10.05 19.70 -8.61
CA PHE A 125 -10.86 20.80 -9.14
C PHE A 125 -9.96 21.74 -9.93
N GLY A 126 -10.01 21.64 -11.25
CA GLY A 126 -9.19 22.43 -12.16
C GLY A 126 -7.70 22.32 -11.87
N SER A 127 -7.04 23.47 -11.85
CA SER A 127 -5.61 23.64 -11.58
C SER A 127 -5.28 23.90 -10.11
N SER A 128 -6.26 23.74 -9.19
CA SER A 128 -6.03 24.03 -7.76
C SER A 128 -4.89 23.18 -7.22
N SER A 129 -4.01 23.81 -6.45
CA SER A 129 -2.97 23.15 -5.66
C SER A 129 -3.54 22.30 -4.53
N GLN A 130 -4.86 22.23 -4.38
CA GLN A 130 -5.55 21.40 -3.41
C GLN A 130 -6.45 20.36 -4.08
N TYR A 131 -6.64 19.24 -3.39
CA TYR A 131 -7.59 18.20 -3.77
C TYR A 131 -8.36 17.72 -2.53
N VAL A 132 -9.47 17.02 -2.74
CA VAL A 132 -10.35 16.58 -1.66
C VAL A 132 -10.50 15.06 -1.65
N ARG A 133 -10.68 14.47 -0.46
CA ARG A 133 -11.10 13.06 -0.28
C ARG A 133 -12.35 12.96 0.57
N LEU A 134 -13.28 12.11 0.14
CA LEU A 134 -14.44 11.73 0.94
C LEU A 134 -14.03 10.80 2.09
N ARG A 135 -14.54 11.05 3.29
CA ARG A 135 -14.40 10.22 4.48
C ARG A 135 -15.77 9.91 5.06
N LEU A 136 -15.99 8.66 5.46
CA LEU A 136 -17.21 8.23 6.15
C LEU A 136 -16.85 8.05 7.63
N GLY A 137 -17.53 8.74 8.53
CA GLY A 137 -17.14 8.79 9.94
C GLY A 137 -17.26 7.43 10.62
N GLY A 138 -16.13 6.72 10.73
CA GLY A 138 -16.12 5.39 11.35
C GLY A 138 -14.76 4.71 11.32
N ALA A 139 -13.67 5.42 11.67
CA ALA A 139 -12.39 4.87 12.13
C ALA A 139 -11.38 6.02 12.40
N PRO A 140 -10.46 5.87 13.37
CA PRO A 140 -9.25 6.70 13.42
C PRO A 140 -8.40 6.48 12.16
N GLU A 141 -7.62 7.50 11.86
CA GLU A 141 -6.83 7.66 10.65
C GLU A 141 -5.82 6.51 10.44
N ARG A 142 -6.19 5.50 9.63
CA ARG A 142 -5.19 4.68 8.93
C ARG A 142 -4.86 5.31 7.59
N GLN A 143 -3.57 5.42 7.33
CA GLN A 143 -3.02 5.63 5.98
C GLN A 143 -3.61 4.55 5.07
N SER A 144 -4.35 4.95 4.05
CA SER A 144 -5.03 4.00 3.16
C SER A 144 -3.99 3.22 2.34
N PRO A 145 -4.02 1.87 2.33
CA PRO A 145 -3.25 1.04 1.43
C PRO A 145 -3.76 1.23 -0.01
N ALA A 146 -2.83 1.19 -0.96
CA ALA A 146 -3.12 1.16 -2.38
C ALA A 146 -3.97 -0.05 -2.76
N GLU A 147 -4.68 0.10 -3.87
CA GLU A 147 -5.62 -0.83 -4.48
C GLU A 147 -5.12 -2.28 -4.54
N SER A 148 -6.05 -3.20 -4.30
CA SER A 148 -5.92 -4.66 -4.39
C SER A 148 -5.21 -5.13 -5.67
N THR A 149 -3.98 -5.61 -5.53
CA THR A 149 -3.39 -6.62 -6.40
C THR A 149 -2.78 -7.71 -5.53
N ALA A 150 -3.11 -8.97 -5.84
CA ALA A 150 -2.71 -10.18 -5.12
C ALA A 150 -1.25 -10.10 -4.63
N ALA A 151 -1.09 -10.14 -3.31
CA ALA A 151 0.18 -9.92 -2.63
C ALA A 151 1.17 -11.08 -2.86
N ALA A 152 2.37 -10.73 -3.34
CA ALA A 152 3.53 -11.62 -3.35
C ALA A 152 3.98 -11.94 -1.91
N PRO A 153 4.52 -13.15 -1.65
CA PRO A 153 4.85 -13.59 -0.31
C PRO A 153 5.97 -12.76 0.32
N VAL A 154 5.72 -12.25 1.53
CA VAL A 154 6.76 -11.72 2.42
C VAL A 154 7.61 -12.90 2.88
N PRO A 155 8.94 -12.91 2.65
CA PRO A 155 9.80 -14.02 3.05
C PRO A 155 9.86 -14.13 4.58
N GLY A 156 9.90 -15.37 5.08
CA GLY A 156 9.89 -15.68 6.52
C GLY A 156 8.57 -16.27 7.01
N GLN A 157 8.60 -16.70 8.26
CA GLN A 157 7.43 -17.10 9.01
C GLN A 157 7.22 -16.14 10.16
N VAL A 158 5.95 -15.85 10.46
CA VAL A 158 5.58 -15.18 11.69
C VAL A 158 4.88 -16.18 12.60
N ARG A 159 5.09 -16.04 13.90
CA ARG A 159 4.26 -16.68 14.91
C ARG A 159 3.31 -15.63 15.44
N ALA A 160 2.02 -15.92 15.42
CA ALA A 160 1.01 -15.03 15.96
C ALA A 160 -0.03 -15.83 16.74
N ARG A 161 -0.65 -15.18 17.73
CA ARG A 161 -1.92 -15.63 18.28
C ARG A 161 -3.03 -14.70 17.81
N HIS A 162 -4.24 -15.22 17.73
CA HIS A 162 -5.39 -14.43 17.32
C HIS A 162 -6.65 -14.73 18.13
N ILE A 163 -7.57 -13.76 18.12
CA ILE A 163 -8.96 -13.93 18.55
C ILE A 163 -9.81 -13.75 17.32
N LEU A 164 -10.56 -14.78 16.94
CA LEU A 164 -11.58 -14.72 15.89
C LEU A 164 -12.97 -14.63 16.50
N ILE A 165 -13.75 -13.64 16.09
CA ILE A 165 -15.20 -13.53 16.35
C ILE A 165 -15.95 -13.64 15.01
N LYS A 166 -16.84 -14.63 14.91
CA LYS A 166 -17.67 -14.86 13.73
C LYS A 166 -18.97 -14.08 13.81
N HIS A 167 -19.61 -13.90 12.66
CA HIS A 167 -21.00 -13.43 12.55
C HIS A 167 -21.77 -14.34 11.60
N ARG A 168 -23.09 -14.20 11.57
CA ARG A 168 -23.99 -15.05 10.76
C ARG A 168 -23.70 -15.02 9.25
N ASP A 169 -23.05 -13.98 8.74
CA ASP A 169 -22.79 -13.80 7.30
C ASP A 169 -21.40 -14.31 6.85
N VAL A 170 -20.60 -14.92 7.74
CA VAL A 170 -19.30 -15.50 7.36
C VAL A 170 -19.47 -16.85 6.66
N ARG A 171 -18.45 -17.28 5.91
CA ARG A 171 -18.49 -18.54 5.14
C ARG A 171 -18.83 -19.78 5.97
N ASN A 172 -18.44 -19.80 7.25
CA ASN A 172 -18.71 -20.89 8.18
C ASN A 172 -19.11 -20.32 9.56
N PRO A 173 -20.41 -20.03 9.77
CA PRO A 173 -20.91 -19.37 10.97
C PRO A 173 -21.11 -20.37 12.12
N VAL A 174 -20.12 -21.22 12.39
CA VAL A 174 -20.10 -22.16 13.53
C VAL A 174 -18.86 -21.90 14.37
N SER A 175 -19.05 -21.67 15.66
CA SER A 175 -17.95 -21.51 16.61
C SER A 175 -17.24 -22.85 16.80
N LYS A 176 -15.92 -22.88 16.62
CA LYS A 176 -15.12 -24.09 16.91
C LYS A 176 -14.94 -24.33 18.41
N ARG A 177 -15.26 -23.33 19.24
CA ARG A 177 -15.20 -23.42 20.70
C ARG A 177 -16.45 -24.08 21.28
N THR A 178 -17.64 -23.64 20.86
CA THR A 178 -18.92 -24.17 21.37
C THR A 178 -19.52 -25.27 20.51
N GLY A 179 -19.09 -25.38 19.25
CA GLY A 179 -19.72 -26.26 18.26
C GLY A 179 -21.08 -25.77 17.75
N GLN A 180 -21.53 -24.59 18.19
CA GLN A 180 -22.86 -24.06 17.87
C GLN A 180 -22.81 -23.02 16.74
N PRO A 181 -23.90 -22.85 15.97
CA PRO A 181 -24.05 -21.75 15.02
C PRO A 181 -23.97 -20.38 15.70
N VAL A 182 -23.39 -19.41 15.00
CA VAL A 182 -23.26 -18.01 15.43
C VAL A 182 -24.35 -17.19 14.74
N SER A 183 -25.21 -16.56 15.52
CA SER A 183 -26.39 -15.81 15.03
C SER A 183 -26.22 -14.28 15.06
N ILE A 184 -25.18 -13.78 15.73
CA ILE A 184 -24.92 -12.34 15.86
C ILE A 184 -24.63 -11.71 14.50
N SER A 185 -25.03 -10.44 14.34
CA SER A 185 -24.79 -9.64 13.15
C SER A 185 -23.32 -9.27 12.99
N ARG A 186 -22.95 -8.86 11.77
CA ARG A 186 -21.61 -8.32 11.49
C ARG A 186 -21.23 -7.13 12.37
N ASP A 187 -22.16 -6.20 12.61
CA ASP A 187 -21.88 -5.03 13.45
C ASP A 187 -21.75 -5.38 14.93
N GLU A 188 -22.55 -6.33 15.43
CA GLU A 188 -22.40 -6.84 16.80
C GLU A 188 -21.07 -7.58 16.97
N ALA A 189 -20.68 -8.44 16.02
CA ALA A 189 -19.39 -9.12 16.07
C ALA A 189 -18.20 -8.14 16.08
N ARG A 190 -18.31 -7.05 15.30
CA ARG A 190 -17.32 -5.97 15.30
C ARG A 190 -17.27 -5.22 16.64
N ALA A 191 -18.43 -4.92 17.23
CA ALA A 191 -18.48 -4.27 18.53
C ALA A 191 -17.93 -5.16 19.65
N VAL A 192 -18.24 -6.46 19.62
CA VAL A 192 -17.70 -7.45 20.57
C VAL A 192 -16.18 -7.46 20.50
N ILE A 193 -15.61 -7.66 19.31
CA ILE A 193 -14.15 -7.77 19.20
C ILE A 193 -13.42 -6.47 19.50
N GLU A 194 -14.01 -5.31 19.22
CA GLU A 194 -13.45 -4.01 19.61
C GLU A 194 -13.44 -3.86 21.13
N SER A 195 -14.52 -4.27 21.81
CA SER A 195 -14.58 -4.29 23.29
C SER A 195 -13.50 -5.20 23.89
N LEU A 196 -13.34 -6.41 23.34
CA LEU A 196 -12.27 -7.33 23.75
C LEU A 196 -10.88 -6.72 23.57
N ARG A 197 -10.67 -5.98 22.48
CA ARG A 197 -9.42 -5.25 22.25
C ARG A 197 -9.16 -4.23 23.35
N GLN A 198 -10.17 -3.46 23.74
CA GLN A 198 -10.03 -2.45 24.79
C GLN A 198 -9.65 -3.09 26.14
N HIS A 199 -10.31 -4.18 26.54
CA HIS A 199 -9.97 -4.90 27.78
C HIS A 199 -8.54 -5.45 27.78
N ILE A 200 -8.05 -5.91 26.62
CA ILE A 200 -6.66 -6.39 26.49
C ILE A 200 -5.67 -5.22 26.57
N LEU A 201 -5.98 -4.09 25.93
CA LEU A 201 -5.12 -2.91 25.94
C LEU A 201 -5.10 -2.19 27.30
N SER A 202 -6.21 -2.23 28.06
CA SER A 202 -6.26 -1.70 29.42
C SER A 202 -5.57 -2.63 30.44
N GLY A 203 -5.25 -3.87 30.06
CA GLY A 203 -4.63 -4.86 30.92
C GLY A 203 -5.60 -5.58 31.87
N GLU A 204 -6.91 -5.39 31.69
CA GLU A 204 -7.96 -6.05 32.48
C GLU A 204 -8.01 -7.57 32.24
N ALA A 205 -7.57 -8.03 31.07
CA ALA A 205 -7.42 -9.44 30.75
C ALA A 205 -6.23 -9.66 29.81
N SER A 206 -5.55 -10.79 29.92
CA SER A 206 -4.50 -11.14 28.95
C SER A 206 -5.11 -11.60 27.63
N PHE A 207 -4.38 -11.37 26.52
CA PHE A 207 -4.80 -11.84 25.19
C PHE A 207 -5.08 -13.35 25.17
N GLU A 208 -4.30 -14.13 25.92
CA GLU A 208 -4.40 -15.58 26.00
C GLU A 208 -5.72 -16.04 26.63
N GLU A 209 -6.12 -15.41 27.73
CA GLU A 209 -7.35 -15.70 28.45
C GLU A 209 -8.56 -15.37 27.59
N VAL A 210 -8.58 -14.18 27.00
CA VAL A 210 -9.67 -13.77 26.10
C VAL A 210 -9.76 -14.71 24.91
N ALA A 211 -8.64 -15.13 24.32
CA ALA A 211 -8.64 -16.09 23.23
C ALA A 211 -9.20 -17.47 23.63
N ARG A 212 -8.94 -17.96 24.85
CA ARG A 212 -9.51 -19.22 25.35
C ARG A 212 -11.03 -19.14 25.52
N ILE A 213 -11.52 -18.01 26.03
CA ILE A 213 -12.92 -17.87 26.45
C ILE A 213 -13.81 -17.45 25.28
N GLU A 214 -13.33 -16.56 24.42
CA GLU A 214 -14.17 -15.89 23.43
C GLU A 214 -13.97 -16.42 22.01
N SER A 215 -12.75 -16.83 21.63
CA SER A 215 -12.46 -17.08 20.22
C SER A 215 -13.24 -18.26 19.61
N ASP A 216 -13.76 -18.04 18.40
CA ASP A 216 -14.45 -19.03 17.58
C ASP A 216 -13.51 -19.89 16.72
N CYS A 217 -12.20 -19.66 16.78
CA CYS A 217 -11.20 -20.47 16.08
C CYS A 217 -10.76 -21.66 16.93
N ASN A 218 -10.40 -22.79 16.31
CA ASN A 218 -9.91 -23.97 17.02
C ASN A 218 -8.61 -23.73 17.81
N SER A 219 -7.87 -22.66 17.51
CA SER A 219 -6.67 -22.24 18.27
C SER A 219 -7.00 -21.73 19.69
N TYR A 220 -8.27 -21.51 20.04
CA TYR A 220 -8.70 -21.12 21.39
C TYR A 220 -8.09 -22.03 22.48
N LYS A 221 -7.97 -23.34 22.21
CA LYS A 221 -7.37 -24.34 23.13
C LYS A 221 -5.91 -24.04 23.49
N ARG A 222 -5.20 -23.31 22.63
CA ARG A 222 -3.82 -22.87 22.81
C ARG A 222 -3.72 -21.35 23.03
N GLY A 223 -4.77 -20.74 23.59
CA GLY A 223 -4.79 -19.30 23.84
C GLY A 223 -4.67 -18.47 22.55
N GLY A 224 -5.21 -18.99 21.45
CA GLY A 224 -5.20 -18.33 20.15
C GLY A 224 -3.93 -18.57 19.32
N ASP A 225 -2.92 -19.27 19.82
CA ASP A 225 -1.65 -19.49 19.10
C ASP A 225 -1.82 -20.33 17.83
N LEU A 226 -1.48 -19.71 16.69
CA LEU A 226 -1.54 -20.30 15.36
C LEU A 226 -0.26 -21.05 14.97
N GLY A 227 0.80 -20.95 15.76
CA GLY A 227 2.12 -21.44 15.41
C GLY A 227 2.79 -20.55 14.36
N TRP A 228 3.86 -21.07 13.75
CA TRP A 228 4.59 -20.40 12.68
C TRP A 228 3.90 -20.61 11.34
N PHE A 229 3.59 -19.53 10.63
CA PHE A 229 2.97 -19.60 9.31
C PHE A 229 3.65 -18.64 8.32
N ASP A 230 3.57 -18.96 7.04
CA ASP A 230 4.04 -18.10 5.96
C ASP A 230 2.96 -17.12 5.49
N TYR A 231 3.34 -16.14 4.66
CA TYR A 231 2.43 -15.12 4.17
C TYR A 231 1.21 -15.71 3.42
N THR A 232 1.39 -16.83 2.73
CA THR A 232 0.35 -17.46 1.90
C THR A 232 -0.60 -18.36 2.68
N THR A 233 -0.25 -18.73 3.91
CA THR A 233 -1.03 -19.63 4.76
C THR A 233 -2.35 -18.99 5.20
N MET A 234 -2.36 -17.67 5.40
CA MET A 234 -3.49 -16.92 5.93
C MET A 234 -4.19 -16.10 4.85
N GLN A 235 -5.46 -15.72 5.09
CA GLN A 235 -6.17 -14.80 4.22
C GLN A 235 -5.45 -13.46 4.14
N GLU A 236 -5.47 -12.82 2.96
CA GLU A 236 -4.66 -11.63 2.66
C GLU A 236 -4.76 -10.53 3.73
N PRO A 237 -5.95 -10.11 4.22
CA PRO A 237 -6.02 -9.03 5.20
C PRO A 237 -5.32 -9.39 6.52
N PHE A 238 -5.38 -10.67 6.91
CA PHE A 238 -4.70 -11.19 8.09
C PHE A 238 -3.19 -11.25 7.87
N ALA A 239 -2.76 -11.83 6.74
CA ALA A 239 -1.35 -11.97 6.39
C ALA A 239 -0.68 -10.59 6.28
N ARG A 240 -1.34 -9.63 5.62
CA ARG A 240 -0.86 -8.26 5.47
C ARG A 240 -0.60 -7.61 6.83
N VAL A 241 -1.54 -7.72 7.78
CA VAL A 241 -1.36 -7.15 9.11
C VAL A 241 -0.24 -7.87 9.88
N ALA A 242 -0.26 -9.20 9.91
CA ALA A 242 0.72 -9.98 10.65
C ALA A 242 2.15 -9.82 10.12
N PHE A 243 2.34 -9.66 8.81
CA PHE A 243 3.66 -9.55 8.19
C PHE A 243 4.13 -8.13 7.93
N LEU A 244 3.23 -7.20 7.61
CA LEU A 244 3.60 -5.86 7.16
C LEU A 244 3.27 -4.76 8.16
N GLU A 245 2.21 -4.89 8.98
CA GLU A 245 1.81 -3.84 9.93
C GLU A 245 2.45 -4.01 11.30
N LEU A 246 2.37 -5.20 11.92
CA LEU A 246 2.91 -5.45 13.26
C LEU A 246 4.44 -5.49 13.22
N LYS A 247 5.16 -4.64 13.96
CA LYS A 247 6.62 -4.50 13.84
C LYS A 247 7.37 -5.25 14.94
N HIS A 248 6.84 -5.26 16.15
CA HIS A 248 7.51 -5.80 17.34
C HIS A 248 6.74 -6.98 17.95
N THR A 249 7.48 -7.92 18.55
CA THR A 249 6.87 -8.97 19.36
C THR A 249 6.08 -8.34 20.50
N GLY A 250 4.83 -8.77 20.66
CA GLY A 250 3.87 -8.19 21.60
C GLY A 250 2.86 -7.26 20.93
N ASP A 251 3.15 -6.73 19.73
CA ASP A 251 2.24 -5.82 19.03
C ASP A 251 0.87 -6.46 18.81
N ILE A 252 -0.18 -5.71 19.15
CA ILE A 252 -1.58 -6.08 18.93
C ILE A 252 -2.14 -5.20 17.82
N SER A 253 -2.68 -5.85 16.80
CA SER A 253 -3.38 -5.17 15.71
C SER A 253 -4.68 -4.50 16.15
N ASP A 254 -5.11 -3.54 15.36
CA ASP A 254 -6.52 -3.17 15.29
C ASP A 254 -7.37 -4.32 14.71
N VAL A 255 -8.70 -4.21 14.79
CA VAL A 255 -9.62 -5.21 14.22
C VAL A 255 -9.38 -5.41 12.72
N VAL A 256 -9.19 -6.66 12.32
CA VAL A 256 -8.96 -7.10 10.94
C VAL A 256 -10.14 -7.93 10.46
N GLU A 257 -10.72 -7.58 9.33
CA GLU A 257 -11.83 -8.35 8.75
C GLU A 257 -11.36 -9.30 7.66
N THR A 258 -11.92 -10.51 7.66
CA THR A 258 -11.69 -11.54 6.63
C THR A 258 -13.00 -12.26 6.31
N SER A 259 -13.00 -13.18 5.34
CA SER A 259 -14.18 -14.03 5.07
C SER A 259 -14.57 -14.97 6.22
N SER A 260 -13.70 -15.12 7.23
CA SER A 260 -13.96 -15.93 8.42
C SER A 260 -14.54 -15.15 9.58
N GLY A 261 -14.64 -13.82 9.49
CA GLY A 261 -15.06 -12.92 10.58
C GLY A 261 -13.98 -11.91 10.94
N PHE A 262 -14.10 -11.34 12.14
CA PHE A 262 -13.18 -10.34 12.65
C PHE A 262 -12.08 -10.97 13.49
N HIS A 263 -10.87 -10.44 13.34
CA HIS A 263 -9.66 -10.92 14.01
C HIS A 263 -8.99 -9.80 14.80
N LEU A 264 -8.50 -10.15 15.98
CA LEU A 264 -7.38 -9.46 16.62
C LEU A 264 -6.16 -10.36 16.51
N ILE A 265 -5.03 -9.78 16.17
CA ILE A 265 -3.77 -10.49 15.93
C ILE A 265 -2.72 -9.91 16.86
N GLN A 266 -2.02 -10.77 17.60
CA GLN A 266 -0.84 -10.42 18.38
C GLN A 266 0.38 -11.12 17.81
N LEU A 267 1.44 -10.35 17.51
CA LEU A 267 2.69 -10.88 17.01
C LEU A 267 3.50 -11.51 18.15
N LEU A 268 3.88 -12.78 18.02
CA LEU A 268 4.68 -13.51 19.01
C LEU A 268 6.13 -13.71 18.59
N GLY A 269 6.41 -13.61 17.29
CA GLY A 269 7.77 -13.70 16.79
C GLY A 269 7.83 -13.70 15.27
N ARG A 270 9.03 -13.47 14.76
CA ARG A 270 9.35 -13.50 13.33
C ARG A 270 10.61 -14.33 13.15
N ARG A 271 10.65 -15.20 12.14
CA ARG A 271 11.85 -15.94 11.76
C ARG A 271 11.98 -15.96 10.25
N CYS A 272 13.17 -15.66 9.74
CA CYS A 272 13.48 -15.97 8.35
C CYS A 272 13.72 -17.48 8.23
N PRO A 273 13.45 -18.12 7.08
CA PRO A 273 13.70 -19.55 6.93
C PRO A 273 15.22 -19.77 6.73
N GLU A 274 16.00 -19.67 7.81
CA GLU A 274 17.41 -20.10 7.86
C GLU A 274 17.92 -20.23 9.31
N GLN A 275 17.20 -20.92 10.20
CA GLN A 275 17.74 -21.37 11.49
C GLN A 275 17.03 -22.64 11.99
N GLN A 276 17.14 -23.75 11.24
CA GLN A 276 17.04 -25.10 11.81
C GLN A 276 17.99 -26.02 11.04
N ALA A 277 19.27 -25.97 11.39
CA ALA A 277 20.14 -27.12 11.22
C ALA A 277 19.70 -28.16 12.26
N SER A 278 19.10 -29.26 11.83
CA SER A 278 19.09 -30.48 12.63
C SER A 278 20.52 -31.00 12.74
N PRO A 279 20.93 -31.57 13.89
CA PRO A 279 22.31 -32.02 14.08
C PRO A 279 22.54 -33.28 13.25
N ALA A 280 23.38 -33.20 12.22
CA ALA A 280 23.94 -34.38 11.59
C ALA A 280 25.10 -34.88 12.47
N SER A 281 24.79 -35.85 13.33
CA SER A 281 25.78 -36.77 13.89
C SER A 281 26.29 -37.67 12.77
N GLY A 282 27.62 -37.78 12.60
CA GLY A 282 28.24 -38.73 11.67
C GLY A 282 29.61 -38.30 11.18
N ILE A 283 30.63 -38.76 11.88
CA ILE A 283 32.08 -38.56 11.65
C ILE A 283 32.57 -39.40 10.43
N THR A 284 33.78 -39.05 9.98
CA THR A 284 34.71 -39.70 9.01
C THR A 284 34.58 -39.16 7.58
N GLY A 285 35.59 -38.62 6.91
CA GLY A 285 37.04 -38.54 7.13
C GLY A 285 37.66 -38.51 5.73
N GLY A 286 38.67 -37.67 5.47
CA GLY A 286 39.42 -37.70 4.21
C GLY A 286 39.81 -36.33 3.69
N ASP A 287 41.07 -35.97 3.94
CA ASP A 287 41.78 -34.79 3.45
C ASP A 287 41.76 -34.67 1.93
N THR A 288 41.62 -33.45 1.41
CA THR A 288 42.53 -32.91 0.40
C THR A 288 42.40 -31.39 0.32
N ASP A 289 43.56 -30.78 0.50
CA ASP A 289 43.95 -29.39 0.42
C ASP A 289 43.21 -28.55 -0.64
N ALA A 290 42.37 -27.65 -0.16
CA ALA A 290 42.11 -26.37 -0.80
C ALA A 290 41.98 -25.35 0.33
N THR A 291 43.07 -24.64 0.59
CA THR A 291 43.15 -23.51 1.50
C THR A 291 42.20 -22.41 1.02
N GLN A 292 40.91 -22.53 1.37
CA GLN A 292 39.99 -21.41 1.33
C GLN A 292 40.40 -20.49 2.45
N SER A 293 41.16 -19.46 2.08
CA SER A 293 41.37 -18.28 2.89
C SER A 293 40.00 -17.80 3.37
N ASN A 294 39.73 -18.04 4.66
CA ASN A 294 38.69 -17.38 5.40
C ASN A 294 39.14 -15.92 5.58
N ALA A 295 39.19 -15.18 4.47
CA ALA A 295 39.47 -13.76 4.47
C ALA A 295 38.28 -13.11 5.17
N THR A 296 38.54 -12.61 6.37
CA THR A 296 37.63 -11.75 7.11
C THR A 296 37.21 -10.63 6.16
N ARG A 297 35.97 -10.70 5.66
CA ARG A 297 35.43 -9.76 4.66
C ARG A 297 35.58 -8.34 5.19
N ALA A 298 36.21 -7.45 4.43
CA ALA A 298 36.11 -6.02 4.69
C ALA A 298 34.62 -5.63 4.52
N PRO A 299 33.98 -5.01 5.52
CA PRO A 299 32.58 -4.58 5.46
C PRO A 299 32.26 -3.67 4.26
N ASP A 300 33.27 -2.95 3.78
CA ASP A 300 33.19 -1.84 2.85
C ASP A 300 32.80 -2.24 1.41
N ASP A 301 32.97 -3.52 1.04
CA ASP A 301 32.79 -4.02 -0.32
C ASP A 301 31.49 -4.83 -0.55
N VAL A 302 30.55 -4.80 0.41
CA VAL A 302 29.24 -5.46 0.26
C VAL A 302 28.20 -4.48 -0.28
N PHE A 303 27.50 -4.86 -1.34
CA PHE A 303 26.47 -4.00 -1.96
C PHE A 303 25.06 -4.55 -1.74
N TYR A 304 24.16 -3.70 -1.25
CA TYR A 304 22.72 -3.98 -1.18
C TYR A 304 22.04 -3.27 -2.33
N VAL A 305 21.48 -4.02 -3.29
CA VAL A 305 20.87 -3.40 -4.47
C VAL A 305 19.51 -4.02 -4.79
N ARG A 306 18.74 -3.30 -5.61
CA ARG A 306 17.63 -3.86 -6.37
C ARG A 306 17.81 -3.59 -7.85
N HIS A 307 17.30 -4.47 -8.70
CA HIS A 307 17.37 -4.34 -10.15
C HIS A 307 16.05 -4.66 -10.86
N ILE A 308 15.86 -4.11 -12.05
CA ILE A 308 14.86 -4.55 -13.03
C ILE A 308 15.63 -5.17 -14.18
N LEU A 309 15.45 -6.47 -14.44
CA LEU A 309 16.04 -7.16 -15.58
C LEU A 309 14.99 -7.27 -16.69
N LEU A 310 15.29 -6.75 -17.87
CA LEU A 310 14.57 -7.08 -19.10
C LEU A 310 15.47 -7.91 -20.00
N LYS A 311 15.11 -9.18 -20.17
CA LYS A 311 15.67 -10.08 -21.16
C LYS A 311 15.21 -9.70 -22.57
N HIS A 312 15.92 -10.19 -23.57
CA HIS A 312 15.58 -10.04 -24.98
C HIS A 312 15.98 -11.32 -25.73
N THR A 313 15.66 -11.40 -27.02
CA THR A 313 15.99 -12.54 -27.89
C THR A 313 17.48 -12.92 -27.91
N GLY A 314 18.37 -11.99 -27.56
CA GLY A 314 19.83 -12.20 -27.47
C GLY A 314 20.37 -12.45 -26.06
N SER A 315 19.49 -12.60 -25.06
CA SER A 315 19.92 -12.94 -23.70
C SER A 315 20.28 -14.42 -23.60
N ARG A 316 21.22 -14.77 -22.71
CA ARG A 316 21.70 -16.16 -22.47
C ARG A 316 20.56 -17.16 -22.25
N ASN A 317 19.48 -16.73 -21.60
CA ASN A 317 18.28 -17.53 -21.38
C ASN A 317 17.03 -16.67 -21.67
N PRO A 318 16.56 -16.62 -22.94
CA PRO A 318 15.50 -15.72 -23.38
C PRO A 318 14.11 -16.31 -23.09
N SER A 319 13.88 -16.67 -21.83
CA SER A 319 12.58 -17.12 -21.33
C SER A 319 12.15 -16.32 -20.11
N ASP A 320 10.84 -16.08 -19.99
CA ASP A 320 10.23 -15.44 -18.84
C ASP A 320 10.23 -16.37 -17.61
N LEU A 321 9.69 -15.88 -16.49
CA LEU A 321 9.63 -16.64 -15.23
C LEU A 321 8.71 -17.88 -15.29
N LYS A 322 7.84 -17.96 -16.30
CA LYS A 322 6.93 -19.08 -16.56
C LYS A 322 7.48 -20.04 -17.62
N GLY A 323 8.66 -19.75 -18.18
CA GLY A 323 9.31 -20.55 -19.22
C GLY A 323 8.88 -20.20 -20.64
N HIS A 324 8.05 -19.18 -20.86
CA HIS A 324 7.66 -18.76 -22.21
C HIS A 324 8.81 -18.01 -22.90
N PRO A 325 8.99 -18.19 -24.22
CA PRO A 325 10.04 -17.51 -24.96
C PRO A 325 9.81 -15.99 -25.00
N ILE A 326 10.88 -15.25 -24.76
CA ILE A 326 10.89 -13.79 -24.85
C ILE A 326 11.16 -13.39 -26.29
N VAL A 327 10.14 -12.81 -26.92
CA VAL A 327 10.17 -12.40 -28.33
C VAL A 327 10.64 -10.97 -28.56
N ARG A 328 10.78 -10.17 -27.49
CA ARG A 328 11.18 -8.75 -27.59
C ARG A 328 12.66 -8.61 -27.96
N SER A 329 12.97 -7.63 -28.81
CA SER A 329 14.32 -7.26 -29.22
C SER A 329 15.07 -6.51 -28.12
N LYS A 330 16.40 -6.45 -28.26
CA LYS A 330 17.27 -5.66 -27.36
C LYS A 330 16.93 -4.17 -27.39
N ALA A 331 16.55 -3.63 -28.56
CA ALA A 331 16.17 -2.23 -28.71
C ALA A 331 14.86 -1.91 -27.96
N GLU A 332 13.86 -2.79 -28.06
CA GLU A 332 12.60 -2.65 -27.31
C GLU A 332 12.82 -2.74 -25.81
N ALA A 333 13.63 -3.70 -25.34
CA ALA A 333 13.99 -3.81 -23.92
C ALA A 333 14.67 -2.54 -23.41
N ARG A 334 15.58 -1.94 -24.20
CA ARG A 334 16.24 -0.66 -23.85
C ARG A 334 15.25 0.50 -23.81
N ALA A 335 14.32 0.58 -24.76
CA ALA A 335 13.29 1.61 -24.77
C ALA A 335 12.36 1.50 -23.55
N LEU A 336 11.98 0.28 -23.17
CA LEU A 336 11.18 0.02 -21.96
C LEU A 336 11.90 0.44 -20.68
N LEU A 337 13.16 0.04 -20.51
CA LEU A 337 13.95 0.46 -19.34
C LEU A 337 14.17 1.98 -19.30
N SER A 338 14.33 2.63 -20.45
CA SER A 338 14.45 4.10 -20.53
C SER A 338 13.15 4.78 -20.07
N LYS A 339 11.99 4.20 -20.40
CA LYS A 339 10.69 4.68 -19.90
C LYS A 339 10.58 4.49 -18.39
N PHE A 340 10.92 3.30 -17.88
CA PHE A 340 10.91 3.02 -16.44
C PHE A 340 11.81 3.97 -15.66
N GLN A 341 13.03 4.21 -16.14
CA GLN A 341 13.95 5.17 -15.55
C GLN A 341 13.33 6.56 -15.41
N LYS A 342 12.70 7.10 -16.47
CA LYS A 342 12.01 8.39 -16.43
C LYS A 342 10.83 8.41 -15.45
N THR A 343 10.03 7.34 -15.40
CA THR A 343 8.88 7.23 -14.50
C THR A 343 9.27 7.13 -13.03
N ILE A 344 10.37 6.44 -12.73
CA ILE A 344 10.96 6.36 -11.39
C ILE A 344 11.49 7.73 -10.98
N GLN A 345 12.24 8.39 -11.87
CA GLN A 345 12.80 9.73 -11.61
C GLN A 345 11.71 10.80 -11.42
N SER A 346 10.57 10.67 -12.10
CA SER A 346 9.43 11.57 -11.92
C SER A 346 8.58 11.26 -10.68
N GLY A 347 8.87 10.17 -9.95
CA GLY A 347 8.13 9.76 -8.74
C GLY A 347 6.71 9.25 -8.98
N LEU A 348 6.33 8.99 -10.24
CA LEU A 348 4.98 8.54 -10.61
C LEU A 348 4.73 7.08 -10.21
N VAL A 349 5.77 6.24 -10.30
CA VAL A 349 5.73 4.81 -9.98
C VAL A 349 7.03 4.46 -9.27
N SER A 350 6.97 3.68 -8.20
CA SER A 350 8.18 3.28 -7.48
C SER A 350 8.99 2.25 -8.27
N PHE A 351 10.31 2.21 -8.04
CA PHE A 351 11.18 1.19 -8.61
C PHE A 351 10.67 -0.23 -8.33
N GLU A 352 10.27 -0.47 -7.07
CA GLU A 352 9.77 -1.75 -6.60
C GLU A 352 8.52 -2.21 -7.37
N GLN A 353 7.58 -1.31 -7.65
CA GLN A 353 6.39 -1.63 -8.44
C GLN A 353 6.76 -2.05 -9.86
N LEU A 354 7.67 -1.33 -10.52
CA LEU A 354 8.13 -1.67 -11.88
C LEU A 354 8.92 -2.98 -11.89
N ALA A 355 9.72 -3.24 -10.85
CA ALA A 355 10.44 -4.50 -10.70
C ALA A 355 9.48 -5.69 -10.54
N LEU A 356 8.46 -5.56 -9.70
CA LEU A 356 7.43 -6.59 -9.47
C LEU A 356 6.66 -6.93 -10.75
N GLN A 357 6.32 -5.91 -11.53
CA GLN A 357 5.45 -6.06 -12.70
C GLN A 357 6.19 -6.47 -13.98
N HIS A 358 7.44 -6.03 -14.13
CA HIS A 358 8.10 -6.10 -15.44
C HIS A 358 9.45 -6.84 -15.44
N SER A 359 10.08 -7.09 -14.29
CA SER A 359 11.40 -7.74 -14.27
C SER A 359 11.29 -9.24 -14.58
N ASP A 360 12.10 -9.73 -15.52
CA ASP A 360 12.23 -11.16 -15.86
C ASP A 360 13.21 -11.90 -14.93
N CYS A 361 13.78 -11.22 -13.93
CA CYS A 361 14.56 -11.88 -12.90
C CYS A 361 13.66 -12.42 -11.79
N LYS A 362 14.04 -13.54 -11.18
CA LYS A 362 13.34 -14.09 -10.01
C LYS A 362 13.33 -13.12 -8.82
N SER A 363 14.22 -12.12 -8.80
CA SER A 363 14.22 -11.04 -7.81
C SER A 363 13.02 -10.10 -7.93
N SER A 364 12.27 -10.13 -9.04
CA SER A 364 11.04 -9.35 -9.23
C SER A 364 10.08 -9.50 -8.05
N ARG A 365 9.91 -10.73 -7.53
CA ARG A 365 9.09 -11.07 -6.36
C ARG A 365 9.51 -10.39 -5.04
N TYR A 366 10.70 -9.81 -5.00
CA TYR A 366 11.26 -9.07 -3.86
C TYR A 366 11.45 -7.59 -4.20
N GLY A 367 10.66 -7.04 -5.13
CA GLY A 367 10.81 -5.64 -5.56
C GLY A 367 12.13 -5.39 -6.30
N GLY A 368 12.69 -6.44 -6.92
CA GLY A 368 13.97 -6.40 -7.62
C GLY A 368 15.18 -6.59 -6.71
N ARG A 369 15.01 -6.70 -5.37
CA ARG A 369 16.13 -6.86 -4.44
C ARG A 369 16.87 -8.18 -4.68
N ILE A 370 18.19 -8.12 -4.72
CA ILE A 370 19.08 -9.29 -4.87
C ILE A 370 19.95 -9.47 -3.63
N ARG A 371 20.60 -10.64 -3.50
CA ARG A 371 21.52 -10.92 -2.40
C ARG A 371 22.54 -9.81 -2.26
N PRO A 372 22.87 -9.39 -1.03
CA PRO A 372 24.08 -8.65 -0.81
C PRO A 372 25.22 -9.45 -1.40
N PHE A 373 25.99 -8.80 -2.24
CA PHE A 373 27.06 -9.44 -2.98
C PHE A 373 28.33 -8.61 -2.84
N GLY A 374 29.45 -9.32 -2.85
CA GLY A 374 30.79 -8.72 -2.85
C GLY A 374 31.46 -8.85 -4.21
N PRO A 375 32.73 -8.43 -4.31
CA PRO A 375 33.50 -8.49 -5.55
C PRO A 375 33.55 -9.90 -6.14
N GLY A 376 33.30 -10.01 -7.45
CA GLY A 376 33.38 -11.28 -8.19
C GLY A 376 32.16 -12.19 -8.09
N GLU A 377 31.12 -11.81 -7.34
CA GLU A 377 29.87 -12.59 -7.23
C GLU A 377 28.84 -12.28 -8.35
N MET A 378 29.02 -11.18 -9.09
CA MET A 378 28.12 -10.73 -10.17
C MET A 378 28.88 -10.57 -11.50
N HIS A 379 28.14 -10.39 -12.60
CA HIS A 379 28.75 -10.05 -13.89
C HIS A 379 29.54 -8.74 -13.80
N ALA A 380 30.71 -8.68 -14.46
CA ALA A 380 31.64 -7.56 -14.33
C ALA A 380 31.02 -6.20 -14.71
N GLU A 381 30.11 -6.18 -15.68
CA GLU A 381 29.38 -4.98 -16.08
C GLU A 381 28.38 -4.53 -15.01
N PHE A 382 27.70 -5.49 -14.37
CA PHE A 382 26.77 -5.23 -13.27
C PHE A 382 27.51 -4.66 -12.06
N GLU A 383 28.60 -5.31 -11.67
CA GLU A 383 29.41 -4.90 -10.53
C GLU A 383 30.05 -3.53 -10.75
N ARG A 384 30.64 -3.28 -11.93
CA ARG A 384 31.20 -1.98 -12.28
C ARG A 384 30.14 -0.87 -12.24
N ALA A 385 28.90 -1.16 -12.64
CA ALA A 385 27.83 -0.18 -12.52
C ALA A 385 27.51 0.14 -11.06
N VAL A 386 27.33 -0.89 -10.21
CA VAL A 386 27.00 -0.71 -8.78
C VAL A 386 28.09 0.03 -8.01
N ARG A 387 29.37 -0.26 -8.26
CA ARG A 387 30.50 0.41 -7.60
C ARG A 387 30.50 1.93 -7.81
N ASN A 388 29.94 2.41 -8.91
CA ASN A 388 29.87 3.83 -9.28
C ASN A 388 28.57 4.53 -8.82
N LEU A 389 27.70 3.85 -8.07
CA LEU A 389 26.47 4.43 -7.55
C LEU A 389 26.63 4.89 -6.10
N GLU A 390 25.89 5.94 -5.75
CA GLU A 390 25.61 6.34 -4.36
C GLU A 390 24.33 5.65 -3.84
N PRO A 391 24.19 5.44 -2.52
CA PRO A 391 22.94 4.93 -1.94
C PRO A 391 21.72 5.78 -2.35
N GLY A 392 20.65 5.13 -2.77
CA GLY A 392 19.44 5.73 -3.37
C GLY A 392 19.59 6.11 -4.84
N GLN A 393 20.78 6.00 -5.44
CA GLN A 393 21.01 6.36 -6.84
C GLN A 393 20.62 5.24 -7.80
N LEU A 394 19.98 5.65 -8.90
CA LEU A 394 19.61 4.81 -10.02
C LEU A 394 20.73 4.80 -11.08
N SER A 395 21.07 3.63 -11.60
CA SER A 395 22.04 3.45 -12.69
C SER A 395 21.51 3.92 -14.03
N GLY A 396 22.41 4.02 -15.01
CA GLY A 396 22.02 3.90 -16.42
C GLY A 396 21.58 2.48 -16.77
N ILE A 397 21.24 2.23 -18.04
CA ILE A 397 20.91 0.88 -18.52
C ILE A 397 22.21 0.07 -18.65
N VAL A 398 22.32 -0.98 -17.85
CA VAL A 398 23.50 -1.87 -17.79
C VAL A 398 23.21 -3.12 -18.59
N GLU A 399 24.13 -3.53 -19.44
CA GLU A 399 24.00 -4.73 -20.24
C GLU A 399 24.86 -5.86 -19.67
N THR A 400 24.28 -7.06 -19.55
CA THR A 400 24.97 -8.29 -19.16
C THR A 400 24.54 -9.44 -20.07
N PRO A 401 25.19 -10.61 -20.02
CA PRO A 401 24.71 -11.80 -20.72
C PRO A 401 23.27 -12.21 -20.35
N SER A 402 22.78 -11.79 -19.18
CA SER A 402 21.41 -12.06 -18.74
C SER A 402 20.37 -11.14 -19.37
N GLY A 403 20.77 -10.00 -19.95
CA GLY A 403 19.87 -9.00 -20.55
C GLY A 403 20.23 -7.58 -20.12
N LEU A 404 19.25 -6.68 -20.15
CA LEU A 404 19.41 -5.28 -19.76
C LEU A 404 18.89 -5.05 -18.35
N HIS A 405 19.63 -4.28 -17.57
CA HIS A 405 19.34 -4.00 -16.18
C HIS A 405 19.22 -2.50 -15.92
N LEU A 406 18.27 -2.15 -15.06
CA LEU A 406 18.26 -0.88 -14.33
C LEU A 406 18.49 -1.21 -12.85
N ILE A 407 19.44 -0.56 -12.20
CA ILE A 407 19.91 -0.94 -10.86
C ILE A 407 19.78 0.26 -9.93
N GLU A 408 19.36 0.04 -8.69
CA GLU A 408 19.38 1.03 -7.62
C GLU A 408 20.20 0.49 -6.45
N LEU A 409 21.20 1.27 -6.03
CA LEU A 409 21.97 0.96 -4.83
C LEU A 409 21.14 1.37 -3.61
N LEU A 410 20.90 0.44 -2.69
CA LEU A 410 20.17 0.71 -1.46
C LEU A 410 21.11 1.12 -0.33
N ALA A 411 22.24 0.42 -0.20
CA ALA A 411 23.25 0.69 0.82
C ALA A 411 24.58 0.02 0.47
N ARG A 412 25.68 0.53 1.04
CA ARG A 412 26.97 -0.16 1.12
C ARG A 412 27.13 -0.80 2.49
N GLY A 413 27.93 -1.86 2.60
CA GLY A 413 28.12 -2.59 3.86
C GLY A 413 28.62 -1.72 5.01
N ASP A 414 29.41 -0.68 4.71
CA ASP A 414 29.79 0.36 5.67
C ASP A 414 28.64 1.15 6.25
N ASP A 415 27.64 1.49 5.43
CA ASP A 415 26.49 2.28 5.85
C ASP A 415 25.63 1.47 6.81
N VAL A 416 25.45 0.18 6.51
CA VAL A 416 24.75 -0.78 7.39
C VAL A 416 25.47 -0.93 8.73
N TRP A 417 26.80 -0.98 8.72
CA TRP A 417 27.61 -1.11 9.93
C TRP A 417 27.65 0.19 10.77
N ARG A 418 27.73 1.37 10.12
CA ARG A 418 27.65 2.68 10.80
C ARG A 418 26.27 2.92 11.41
N MET A 419 25.18 2.56 10.72
CA MET A 419 23.81 2.68 11.23
C MET A 419 23.55 1.73 12.40
N ALA A 420 24.10 0.51 12.36
CA ALA A 420 24.04 -0.46 13.45
C ALA A 420 24.81 0.00 14.71
N LYS A 421 25.97 0.66 14.56
CA LYS A 421 26.72 1.25 15.69
C LYS A 421 26.10 2.53 16.25
N ALA A 422 25.36 3.30 15.44
CA ALA A 422 24.67 4.52 15.87
C ALA A 422 23.29 4.26 16.51
N GLY A 423 22.89 3.00 16.73
CA GLY A 423 21.59 2.64 17.33
C GLY A 423 20.38 2.94 16.45
N SER A 424 20.56 3.11 15.14
CA SER A 424 19.50 3.45 14.19
C SER A 424 18.88 2.18 13.57
N GLN A 425 17.55 2.04 13.62
CA GLN A 425 16.76 0.85 13.23
C GLN A 425 16.70 0.52 11.72
N GLU A 426 17.66 0.96 10.91
CA GLU A 426 17.63 0.79 9.46
C GLU A 426 18.87 0.03 8.99
N THR A 427 18.94 -1.26 9.28
CA THR A 427 19.84 -2.17 8.56
C THR A 427 19.05 -2.89 7.45
N PRO A 428 19.41 -2.78 6.16
CA PRO A 428 18.72 -3.48 5.09
C PRO A 428 19.07 -4.97 5.13
N ALA A 429 18.26 -5.78 5.79
CA ALA A 429 18.43 -7.23 5.81
C ALA A 429 18.04 -7.84 4.46
N PHE A 430 18.95 -8.58 3.83
CA PHE A 430 18.65 -9.43 2.68
C PHE A 430 19.49 -10.71 2.75
N ASN A 431 18.84 -11.88 2.66
CA ASN A 431 19.50 -13.15 2.39
C ASN A 431 18.65 -13.96 1.39
N GLY A 432 19.18 -14.17 0.18
CA GLY A 432 18.56 -14.99 -0.85
C GLY A 432 19.57 -15.24 -1.97
N SER A 433 20.07 -16.47 -2.10
CA SER A 433 21.08 -16.88 -3.08
C SER A 433 20.60 -16.77 -4.54
N VAL A 434 21.56 -16.53 -5.44
CA VAL A 434 21.40 -16.37 -6.90
C VAL A 434 20.89 -17.65 -7.55
#